data_AF-A0A928CZX2-F1
#
_entry.id   AF-A0A928CZX2-F1
#
_cell.length_a   1.000
_cell.length_b   1.000
_cell.length_c   1.000
_cell.angle_alpha   90.00
_cell.angle_beta   90.00
_cell.angle_gamma   90.00
#
_symmetry.space_group_name_H-M   'P 1'
#
loop_
_entity.id
_entity.type
_entity.pdbx_description
1 polymer ?
#
loop_
_entity_poly.entity_id
_entity_poly.type
_entity_poly.pdbx_seq_one_letter_code
_entity_poly.pdbx_strand_id
1 'polypeptide(L)'
;MSIASEIERIRNAKNALKSVINARGGSLAGETLEYYADAVSALPSGDGSVDLSFVTAQAGDIRSGKVGASSTGTPVIGTLDPSSGSSGMDFYKCSSVDTSAKTWAGYKAVLADGVYSFEETVTEGLSYTIITPAVGNVYTADTLAEIKNLYDGSDPTMVFYAPFSENKATAETGQTLNVSGNPVYGEIGGIPCVTFDGSSGYSTPGIDVSQFVDGFTVSCFAQPADRGSHTIVFGRRNGTYSCQYAFKLGIQEITCWAANSDVTANVYKSDIPEINKMTHAAWRYKDGKFDLFIGGELVASGNGTIGSQDSGDTQIAATLYSSENYVGSLAALRLYNRALTDDEIMKLAGEFDV
;
A
#
# COMPACT_ATOMS: atom_id res chain seq x y z
N MET A 1 16.85 -19.88 -6.58
CA MET A 1 17.06 -19.37 -7.95
C MET A 1 18.35 -19.99 -8.47
N SER A 2 18.34 -20.63 -9.65
CA SER A 2 19.54 -21.29 -10.17
C SER A 2 20.35 -20.32 -11.04
N ILE A 3 21.66 -20.49 -11.10
CA ILE A 3 22.54 -19.70 -11.99
C ILE A 3 22.06 -19.80 -13.44
N ALA A 4 21.52 -20.96 -13.84
CA ALA A 4 20.93 -21.17 -15.16
C ALA A 4 19.70 -20.26 -15.41
N SER A 5 18.82 -20.09 -14.41
CA SER A 5 17.65 -19.21 -14.55
C SER A 5 18.05 -17.72 -14.66
N GLU A 6 19.13 -17.31 -14.00
CA GLU A 6 19.58 -15.92 -14.06
C GLU A 6 20.32 -15.59 -15.37
N ILE A 7 21.10 -16.55 -15.89
CA ILE A 7 21.71 -16.44 -17.23
C ILE A 7 20.64 -16.31 -18.32
N GLU A 8 19.53 -17.04 -18.21
CA GLU A 8 18.42 -16.97 -19.16
C GLU A 8 17.71 -15.61 -19.09
N ARG A 9 17.46 -15.09 -17.89
CA ARG A 9 16.89 -13.74 -17.69
C ARG A 9 17.78 -12.66 -18.32
N ILE A 10 19.08 -12.73 -18.10
CA ILE A 10 20.05 -11.77 -18.69
C ILE A 10 20.06 -11.85 -20.22
N ARG A 11 19.99 -13.06 -20.78
CA ARG A 11 19.91 -13.25 -22.24
C ARG A 11 18.64 -12.63 -22.83
N ASN A 12 17.51 -12.84 -22.19
CA ASN A 12 16.23 -12.28 -22.62
C ASN A 12 16.20 -10.75 -22.55
N ALA A 13 16.76 -10.17 -21.48
CA ALA A 13 16.90 -8.72 -21.35
C ALA A 13 17.77 -8.11 -22.46
N LYS A 14 18.91 -8.73 -22.79
CA LYS A 14 19.79 -8.29 -23.88
C LYS A 14 19.11 -8.35 -25.26
N ASN A 15 18.30 -9.39 -25.51
CA ASN A 15 17.55 -9.53 -26.75
C ASN A 15 16.45 -8.47 -26.89
N ALA A 16 15.72 -8.19 -25.81
CA ALA A 16 14.71 -7.14 -25.78
C ALA A 16 15.34 -5.76 -26.07
N LEU A 17 16.47 -5.45 -25.43
CA LEU A 17 17.18 -4.19 -25.65
C LEU A 17 17.67 -4.04 -27.10
N LYS A 18 18.22 -5.12 -27.69
CA LYS A 18 18.65 -5.15 -29.10
C LYS A 18 17.47 -4.86 -30.05
N SER A 19 16.31 -5.43 -29.76
CA SER A 19 15.08 -5.20 -30.54
C SER A 19 14.66 -3.73 -30.50
N VAL A 20 14.72 -3.09 -29.33
CA VAL A 20 14.35 -1.66 -29.16
C VAL A 20 15.34 -0.74 -29.89
N ILE A 21 16.64 -1.01 -29.80
CA ILE A 21 17.68 -0.25 -30.50
C ILE A 21 17.43 -0.28 -32.02
N ASN A 22 17.19 -1.48 -32.58
CA ASN A 22 16.91 -1.63 -34.00
C ASN A 22 15.60 -0.94 -34.41
N ALA A 23 14.55 -1.04 -33.60
CA ALA A 23 13.27 -0.39 -33.87
C ALA A 23 13.36 1.14 -33.88
N ARG A 24 14.32 1.72 -33.16
CA ARG A 24 14.61 3.16 -33.12
C ARG A 24 15.63 3.60 -34.18
N GLY A 25 15.95 2.74 -35.15
CA GLY A 25 16.89 3.03 -36.24
C GLY A 25 18.37 2.99 -35.83
N GLY A 26 18.68 2.48 -34.63
CA GLY A 26 20.05 2.22 -34.20
C GLY A 26 20.59 0.89 -34.75
N SER A 27 21.89 0.68 -34.58
CA SER A 27 22.54 -0.59 -34.93
C SER A 27 23.56 -0.96 -33.86
N LEU A 28 23.70 -2.26 -33.60
CA LEU A 28 24.62 -2.77 -32.58
C LEU A 28 25.94 -3.21 -33.24
N ALA A 29 27.07 -2.66 -32.77
CA ALA A 29 28.40 -3.01 -33.30
C ALA A 29 29.01 -4.29 -32.68
N GLY A 30 28.42 -4.80 -31.59
CA GLY A 30 28.84 -6.03 -30.90
C GLY A 30 27.91 -6.36 -29.73
N GLU A 31 28.18 -7.44 -28.99
CA GLU A 31 27.25 -7.95 -27.95
C GLU A 31 27.72 -7.73 -26.50
N THR A 32 28.77 -6.94 -26.27
CA THR A 32 29.17 -6.51 -24.92
C THR A 32 28.24 -5.40 -24.42
N LEU A 33 28.10 -5.25 -23.10
CA LEU A 33 27.28 -4.19 -22.49
C LEU A 33 27.69 -2.78 -22.96
N GLU A 34 28.98 -2.57 -23.23
CA GLU A 34 29.53 -1.32 -23.76
C GLU A 34 28.91 -0.98 -25.13
N TYR A 35 28.84 -1.95 -26.05
CA TYR A 35 28.21 -1.73 -27.36
C TYR A 35 26.71 -1.44 -27.26
N TYR A 36 26.02 -1.97 -26.25
CA TYR A 36 24.62 -1.63 -26.00
C TYR A 36 24.48 -0.20 -25.47
N ALA A 37 25.35 0.24 -24.56
CA ALA A 37 25.33 1.60 -24.02
C ALA A 37 25.62 2.64 -25.10
N ASP A 38 26.61 2.38 -25.95
CA ASP A 38 26.97 3.25 -27.07
C ASP A 38 25.83 3.35 -28.10
N ALA A 39 25.21 2.22 -28.45
CA ALA A 39 24.12 2.19 -29.42
C ALA A 39 22.87 2.93 -28.91
N VAL A 40 22.55 2.84 -27.61
CA VAL A 40 21.45 3.61 -27.00
C VAL A 40 21.75 5.11 -27.02
N SER A 41 22.99 5.49 -26.72
CA SER A 41 23.41 6.89 -26.70
C SER A 41 23.43 7.54 -28.10
N ALA A 42 23.53 6.73 -29.16
CA ALA A 42 23.57 7.17 -30.55
C ALA A 42 22.18 7.19 -31.24
N LEU A 43 21.10 6.81 -30.55
CA LEU A 43 19.76 6.84 -31.14
C LEU A 43 19.32 8.29 -31.41
N PRO A 44 18.71 8.58 -32.58
CA PRO A 44 18.23 9.92 -32.89
C PRO A 44 17.19 10.37 -31.85
N SER A 45 17.36 11.59 -31.33
CA SER A 45 16.42 12.22 -30.41
C SER A 45 15.12 12.57 -31.16
N GLY A 46 14.19 11.62 -31.21
CA GLY A 46 12.84 11.86 -31.70
C GLY A 46 12.05 12.76 -30.74
N ASP A 47 11.24 13.63 -31.32
CA ASP A 47 10.23 14.49 -30.69
C ASP A 47 9.10 13.66 -30.05
N GLY A 48 9.40 12.98 -28.96
CA GLY A 48 8.40 12.19 -28.25
C GLY A 48 9.02 11.52 -27.05
N SER A 49 8.68 12.06 -25.88
CA SER A 49 8.91 11.51 -24.54
C SER A 49 9.37 10.05 -24.55
N VAL A 50 10.65 9.83 -24.28
CA VAL A 50 11.03 8.61 -23.60
C VAL A 50 10.57 8.83 -22.17
N ASP A 51 9.39 8.30 -21.85
CA ASP A 51 8.95 8.16 -20.48
C ASP A 51 9.90 7.15 -19.79
N LEU A 52 10.90 7.70 -19.10
CA LEU A 52 11.80 6.96 -18.22
C LEU A 52 11.27 6.92 -16.77
N SER A 53 9.96 7.13 -16.54
CA SER A 53 9.36 7.10 -15.19
C SER A 53 9.41 5.75 -14.47
N PHE A 54 10.05 4.73 -15.04
CA PHE A 54 10.41 3.50 -14.34
C PHE A 54 11.93 3.31 -14.27
N VAL A 55 12.62 4.26 -13.65
CA VAL A 55 13.85 3.95 -12.93
C VAL A 55 13.55 4.14 -11.46
N THR A 56 13.10 3.07 -10.82
CA THR A 56 13.27 2.90 -9.38
C THR A 56 14.76 2.99 -9.09
N ALA A 57 15.21 4.15 -8.61
CA ALA A 57 16.56 4.30 -8.10
C ALA A 57 16.73 3.25 -7.00
N GLN A 58 17.68 2.32 -7.17
CA GLN A 58 18.03 1.44 -6.07
C GLN A 58 18.87 2.21 -5.06
N ALA A 59 18.81 1.82 -3.79
CA ALA A 59 19.51 2.48 -2.68
C ALA A 59 21.02 2.71 -2.90
N GLY A 60 21.64 2.03 -3.88
CA GLY A 60 23.03 2.24 -4.30
C GLY A 60 23.28 3.52 -5.11
N ASP A 61 22.30 3.98 -5.92
CA ASP A 61 22.46 5.14 -6.79
C ASP A 61 22.50 6.45 -5.99
N ILE A 62 21.74 6.50 -4.88
CA ILE A 62 21.72 7.60 -3.90
C ILE A 62 23.04 7.65 -3.11
N ARG A 63 23.66 6.50 -2.82
CA ARG A 63 24.90 6.41 -2.02
C ARG A 63 26.17 6.88 -2.74
N SER A 64 26.15 6.95 -4.07
CA SER A 64 27.33 7.35 -4.87
C SER A 64 27.38 8.83 -5.27
N GLY A 65 26.41 9.66 -4.85
CA GLY A 65 26.39 11.09 -5.19
C GLY A 65 26.26 11.37 -6.69
N LYS A 66 25.69 10.43 -7.47
CA LYS A 66 25.59 10.53 -8.93
C LYS A 66 24.34 11.23 -9.47
N VAL A 67 23.52 11.83 -8.60
CA VAL A 67 22.40 12.68 -9.02
C VAL A 67 22.76 14.14 -8.71
N GLY A 68 23.74 14.64 -9.46
CA GLY A 68 23.93 16.09 -9.60
C GLY A 68 22.78 16.66 -10.42
N ALA A 69 22.25 17.79 -9.97
CA ALA A 69 21.25 18.64 -10.59
C ALA A 69 20.88 18.28 -12.04
N SER A 70 19.60 17.96 -12.28
CA SER A 70 19.00 18.20 -13.59
C SER A 70 19.30 19.66 -13.96
N SER A 71 19.99 19.86 -15.07
CA SER A 71 20.25 21.18 -15.66
C SER A 71 18.99 21.86 -16.20
N THR A 72 17.80 21.32 -15.91
CA THR A 72 16.50 21.79 -16.42
C THR A 72 15.52 22.22 -15.32
N GLY A 73 15.92 22.24 -14.04
CA GLY A 73 15.07 22.79 -12.97
C GLY A 73 13.80 21.96 -12.69
N THR A 74 13.81 20.67 -13.00
CA THR A 74 12.67 19.78 -12.75
C THR A 74 12.83 19.10 -11.39
N PRO A 75 11.83 19.15 -10.48
CA PRO A 75 11.90 18.49 -9.17
C PRO A 75 12.06 16.98 -9.31
N VAL A 76 12.96 16.39 -8.53
CA VAL A 76 13.08 14.93 -8.39
C VAL A 76 11.99 14.45 -7.42
N ILE A 77 11.12 13.55 -7.89
CA ILE A 77 10.03 12.96 -7.11
C ILE A 77 10.51 11.60 -6.58
N GLY A 78 10.54 11.40 -5.26
CA GLY A 78 10.93 10.12 -4.66
C GLY A 78 10.35 9.92 -3.25
N THR A 79 10.09 8.66 -2.89
CA THR A 79 9.75 8.24 -1.52
C THR A 79 11.01 7.68 -0.89
N LEU A 80 11.41 8.16 0.29
CA LEU A 80 12.60 7.68 0.99
C LEU A 80 12.20 6.58 2.00
N ASP A 81 12.74 5.36 1.80
CA ASP A 81 12.57 4.22 2.71
C ASP A 81 13.47 4.38 3.97
N PRO A 82 12.90 4.27 5.19
CA PRO A 82 13.64 4.32 6.45
C PRO A 82 14.69 3.22 6.65
N SER A 83 14.64 2.11 5.90
CA SER A 83 15.62 1.02 5.97
C SER A 83 17.03 1.42 5.48
N SER A 84 17.15 2.59 4.84
CA SER A 84 18.32 2.97 4.05
C SER A 84 19.30 3.93 4.74
N GLY A 85 19.20 4.17 6.05
CA GLY A 85 20.26 4.82 6.84
C GLY A 85 20.73 6.16 6.25
N SER A 86 19.78 7.08 6.02
CA SER A 86 20.05 8.43 5.51
C SER A 86 20.80 9.28 6.55
N SER A 87 22.10 9.02 6.72
CA SER A 87 23.00 9.97 7.36
C SER A 87 23.37 11.05 6.33
N GLY A 88 22.67 12.18 6.32
CA GLY A 88 23.23 13.39 5.70
C GLY A 88 22.26 14.41 5.08
N MET A 89 20.97 14.12 4.95
CA MET A 89 20.00 15.07 4.38
C MET A 89 18.96 15.43 5.44
N ASP A 90 18.91 16.72 5.83
CA ASP A 90 17.88 17.25 6.71
C ASP A 90 16.68 17.73 5.88
N PHE A 91 15.47 17.35 6.31
CA PHE A 91 14.21 17.82 5.73
C PHE A 91 13.50 18.77 6.69
N TYR A 92 12.78 19.74 6.15
CA TYR A 92 12.05 20.73 6.93
C TYR A 92 10.66 20.99 6.36
N LYS A 93 9.64 21.00 7.21
CA LYS A 93 8.29 21.47 6.86
C LYS A 93 8.24 22.99 6.98
N CYS A 94 8.02 23.68 5.87
CA CYS A 94 8.03 25.13 5.81
C CYS A 94 6.96 25.74 6.73
N SER A 95 7.37 26.65 7.62
CA SER A 95 6.50 27.41 8.52
C SER A 95 6.29 28.86 8.06
N SER A 96 7.32 29.49 7.46
CA SER A 96 7.25 30.87 6.98
C SER A 96 8.31 31.16 5.92
N VAL A 97 8.07 32.18 5.08
CA VAL A 97 8.95 32.55 3.96
C VAL A 97 9.13 34.06 3.91
N ASP A 98 10.38 34.53 3.83
CA ASP A 98 10.74 35.92 3.54
C ASP A 98 11.30 36.01 2.12
N THR A 99 10.49 36.53 1.21
CA THR A 99 10.85 36.66 -0.20
C THR A 99 11.82 37.80 -0.49
N SER A 100 11.92 38.78 0.39
CA SER A 100 12.84 39.91 0.25
C SER A 100 14.25 39.50 0.64
N ALA A 101 14.38 38.74 1.74
CA ALA A 101 15.66 38.20 2.20
C ALA A 101 16.06 36.88 1.51
N LYS A 102 15.17 36.26 0.74
CA LYS A 102 15.32 34.89 0.20
C LYS A 102 15.64 33.86 1.29
N THR A 103 14.93 33.99 2.41
CA THR A 103 15.04 33.07 3.55
C THR A 103 13.70 32.47 3.90
N TRP A 104 13.71 31.38 4.66
CA TRP A 104 12.54 30.69 5.14
C TRP A 104 12.83 30.04 6.50
N ALA A 105 11.78 29.57 7.15
CA ALA A 105 11.87 28.84 8.40
C ALA A 105 11.04 27.56 8.30
N GLY A 106 11.41 26.53 9.05
CA GLY A 106 10.70 25.26 9.04
C GLY A 106 11.00 24.35 10.22
N TYR A 107 10.12 23.37 10.42
CA TYR A 107 10.26 22.34 11.45
C TYR A 107 11.11 21.20 10.90
N LYS A 108 12.17 20.82 11.60
CA LYS A 108 13.07 19.75 11.16
C LYS A 108 12.39 18.38 11.28
N ALA A 109 12.54 17.55 10.27
CA ALA A 109 12.10 16.15 10.33
C ALA A 109 13.12 15.32 11.11
N VAL A 110 12.62 14.45 11.99
CA VAL A 110 13.40 13.52 12.81
C VAL A 110 12.90 12.11 12.53
N LEU A 111 13.83 11.20 12.23
CA LEU A 111 13.54 9.79 12.07
C LEU A 111 13.72 9.08 13.42
N ALA A 112 12.62 8.58 13.99
CA ALA A 112 12.62 7.77 15.20
C ALA A 112 11.79 6.49 14.94
N ASP A 113 12.33 5.34 15.32
CA ASP A 113 11.67 4.02 15.13
C ASP A 113 11.18 3.75 13.69
N GLY A 114 11.90 4.30 12.71
CA GLY A 114 11.57 4.15 11.29
C GLY A 114 10.47 5.08 10.79
N VAL A 115 9.96 6.00 11.61
CA VAL A 115 8.92 6.98 11.26
C VAL A 115 9.48 8.40 11.34
N TYR A 116 9.14 9.25 10.37
CA TYR A 116 9.45 10.67 10.42
C TYR A 116 8.39 11.42 11.22
N SER A 117 8.84 12.17 12.22
CA SER A 117 8.07 13.22 12.90
C SER A 117 8.74 14.59 12.68
N PHE A 118 8.04 15.68 12.99
CA PHE A 118 8.63 17.02 12.95
C PHE A 118 8.89 17.53 14.36
N GLU A 119 10.04 18.16 14.57
CA GLU A 119 10.32 18.88 15.81
C GLU A 119 9.32 20.02 16.03
N GLU A 120 9.07 20.37 17.28
CA GLU A 120 8.22 21.51 17.63
C GLU A 120 8.94 22.86 17.49
N THR A 121 10.28 22.84 17.52
CA THR A 121 11.10 24.05 17.40
C THR A 121 11.31 24.40 15.93
N VAL A 122 11.05 25.67 15.59
CA VAL A 122 11.29 26.19 14.24
C VAL A 122 12.78 26.48 14.05
N THR A 123 13.34 25.99 12.94
CA THR A 123 14.65 26.41 12.45
C THR A 123 14.48 27.63 11.56
N GLU A 124 15.08 28.76 11.95
CA GLU A 124 15.03 30.03 11.22
C GLU A 124 16.27 30.24 10.32
N GLY A 125 16.17 31.15 9.35
CA GLY A 125 17.30 31.60 8.55
C GLY A 125 17.76 30.62 7.47
N LEU A 126 16.94 29.63 7.12
CA LEU A 126 17.21 28.75 5.97
C LEU A 126 17.17 29.57 4.68
N SER A 127 18.06 29.32 3.73
CA SER A 127 18.12 30.08 2.47
C SER A 127 17.55 29.28 1.31
N TYR A 128 16.91 29.96 0.36
CA TYR A 128 16.47 29.35 -0.89
C TYR A 128 16.97 30.14 -2.11
N THR A 129 17.20 29.45 -3.23
CA THR A 129 17.82 30.05 -4.43
C THR A 129 16.92 30.01 -5.64
N ILE A 130 16.41 28.82 -5.96
CA ILE A 130 15.65 28.54 -7.19
C ILE A 130 14.16 28.37 -6.88
N ILE A 131 13.84 27.58 -5.84
CA ILE A 131 12.48 27.25 -5.47
C ILE A 131 12.08 28.10 -4.26
N THR A 132 11.05 28.93 -4.41
CA THR A 132 10.43 29.59 -3.25
C THR A 132 9.59 28.54 -2.51
N PRO A 133 9.92 28.19 -1.25
CA PRO A 133 9.16 27.19 -0.52
C PRO A 133 7.73 27.67 -0.24
N ALA A 134 6.79 26.75 -0.13
CA ALA A 134 5.41 27.03 0.26
C ALA A 134 5.15 26.52 1.68
N VAL A 135 4.45 27.30 2.50
CA VAL A 135 4.08 26.91 3.88
C VAL A 135 3.30 25.61 3.86
N GLY A 136 3.66 24.68 4.74
CA GLY A 136 3.06 23.34 4.84
C GLY A 136 3.78 22.26 4.02
N ASN A 137 4.54 22.63 2.98
CA ASN A 137 5.28 21.67 2.17
C ASN A 137 6.64 21.35 2.82
N VAL A 138 7.22 20.21 2.44
CA VAL A 138 8.48 19.72 2.99
C VAL A 138 9.59 19.87 1.95
N TYR A 139 10.76 20.35 2.38
CA TYR A 139 11.90 20.58 1.50
C TYR A 139 13.21 20.14 2.15
N THR A 140 14.25 19.96 1.35
CA THR A 140 15.63 20.03 1.83
C THR A 140 15.94 21.45 2.33
N ALA A 141 16.91 21.62 3.23
CA ALA A 141 17.30 22.93 3.80
C ALA A 141 17.56 24.02 2.74
N ASP A 142 18.09 23.62 1.59
CA ASP A 142 18.44 24.46 0.44
C ASP A 142 17.33 24.60 -0.61
N THR A 143 16.17 23.98 -0.38
CA THR A 143 14.99 23.93 -1.27
C THR A 143 15.23 23.32 -2.66
N LEU A 144 16.33 22.60 -2.88
CA LEU A 144 16.59 21.97 -4.16
C LEU A 144 15.64 20.79 -4.46
N ALA A 145 15.06 20.18 -3.41
CA ALA A 145 14.03 19.16 -3.54
C ALA A 145 12.80 19.50 -2.70
N GLU A 146 11.62 19.35 -3.30
CA GLU A 146 10.35 19.29 -2.59
C GLU A 146 10.03 17.83 -2.28
N ILE A 147 9.84 17.51 -1.01
CA ILE A 147 9.47 16.18 -0.54
C ILE A 147 7.95 16.13 -0.44
N LYS A 148 7.32 15.30 -1.28
CA LYS A 148 5.85 15.16 -1.27
C LYS A 148 5.37 14.34 -0.08
N ASN A 149 6.07 13.26 0.25
CA ASN A 149 5.76 12.40 1.38
C ASN A 149 7.04 12.03 2.12
N LEU A 150 7.04 12.27 3.42
CA LEU A 150 7.91 11.54 4.34
C LEU A 150 7.10 10.36 4.87
N TYR A 151 7.76 9.23 5.14
CA TYR A 151 7.09 8.12 5.80
C TYR A 151 6.77 8.53 7.24
N ASP A 152 5.54 8.94 7.48
CA ASP A 152 4.98 9.36 8.77
C ASP A 152 4.36 8.18 9.53
N GLY A 153 4.67 6.95 9.10
CA GLY A 153 4.04 5.72 9.59
C GLY A 153 2.77 5.36 8.82
N SER A 154 2.19 6.26 8.02
CA SER A 154 1.16 5.90 7.06
C SER A 154 1.79 5.18 5.87
N ASP A 155 1.25 4.01 5.56
CA ASP A 155 1.68 3.26 4.39
C ASP A 155 1.01 3.86 3.14
N PRO A 156 1.77 4.43 2.18
CA PRO A 156 1.19 5.03 0.97
C PRO A 156 0.49 4.00 0.08
N THR A 157 0.70 2.71 0.33
CA THR A 157 -0.04 1.62 -0.34
C THR A 157 -1.37 1.30 0.31
N MET A 158 -1.69 1.88 1.47
CA MET A 158 -2.97 1.72 2.13
C MET A 158 -4.05 2.48 1.37
N VAL A 159 -4.91 1.73 0.68
CA VAL A 159 -5.98 2.25 -0.17
C VAL A 159 -7.32 2.27 0.53
N PHE A 160 -7.46 1.63 1.69
CA PHE A 160 -8.64 1.74 2.54
C PHE A 160 -8.20 1.71 4.01
N TYR A 161 -8.72 2.63 4.84
CA TYR A 161 -8.57 2.59 6.29
C TYR A 161 -9.81 3.11 7.01
N ALA A 162 -10.45 2.23 7.78
CA ALA A 162 -11.53 2.59 8.68
C ALA A 162 -11.15 2.17 10.13
N PRO A 163 -10.77 3.12 11.01
CA PRO A 163 -10.44 2.81 12.40
C PRO A 163 -11.67 2.38 13.20
N PHE A 164 -12.85 2.90 12.83
CA PHE A 164 -14.12 2.71 13.54
C PHE A 164 -14.16 3.25 14.97
N SER A 165 -13.35 4.27 15.27
CA SER A 165 -13.38 4.98 16.56
C SER A 165 -14.62 5.86 16.75
N GLU A 166 -15.27 6.27 15.66
CA GLU A 166 -16.44 7.12 15.67
C GLU A 166 -17.24 6.98 14.36
N ASN A 167 -18.44 7.56 14.35
CA ASN A 167 -19.29 7.58 13.16
C ASN A 167 -18.77 8.59 12.12
N LYS A 168 -18.15 8.09 11.05
CA LYS A 168 -17.69 8.90 9.92
C LYS A 168 -18.40 8.51 8.63
N ALA A 169 -18.68 9.53 7.82
CA ALA A 169 -19.18 9.35 6.45
C ALA A 169 -18.07 8.98 5.46
N THR A 170 -16.81 9.00 5.88
CA THR A 170 -15.64 8.78 5.02
C THR A 170 -14.55 8.04 5.80
N ALA A 171 -13.91 7.07 5.16
CA ALA A 171 -12.70 6.40 5.63
C ALA A 171 -11.53 7.39 5.67
N GLU A 172 -10.48 7.12 6.45
CA GLU A 172 -9.32 8.02 6.57
C GLU A 172 -8.56 8.17 5.24
N THR A 173 -8.69 7.17 4.37
CA THR A 173 -8.14 7.14 3.01
C THR A 173 -9.07 7.77 1.96
N GLY A 174 -10.18 8.38 2.37
CA GLY A 174 -11.03 9.23 1.52
C GLY A 174 -12.25 8.55 0.87
N GLN A 175 -12.47 7.25 1.07
CA GLN A 175 -13.64 6.56 0.51
C GLN A 175 -14.90 6.84 1.31
N THR A 176 -16.02 7.07 0.62
CA THR A 176 -17.35 7.21 1.25
C THR A 176 -17.75 5.92 1.96
N LEU A 177 -18.30 6.06 3.18
CA LEU A 177 -18.89 4.98 3.96
C LEU A 177 -20.42 5.16 4.01
N ASN A 178 -21.14 4.38 3.21
CA ASN A 178 -22.60 4.35 3.22
C ASN A 178 -23.07 3.36 4.29
N VAL A 179 -23.57 3.87 5.41
CA VAL A 179 -24.05 3.03 6.51
C VAL A 179 -25.45 2.49 6.24
N SER A 180 -25.69 1.24 6.64
CA SER A 180 -27.01 0.64 6.78
C SER A 180 -27.23 0.18 8.22
N GLY A 181 -28.48 0.23 8.68
CA GLY A 181 -28.82 -0.07 10.07
C GLY A 181 -28.24 0.93 11.07
N ASN A 182 -28.03 0.48 12.31
CA ASN A 182 -27.53 1.32 13.42
C ASN A 182 -26.31 0.66 14.09
N PRO A 183 -25.14 0.66 13.45
CA PRO A 183 -23.92 0.15 14.08
C PRO A 183 -23.57 0.98 15.32
N VAL A 184 -23.04 0.33 16.36
CA VAL A 184 -22.73 0.97 17.65
C VAL A 184 -21.23 1.14 17.82
N TYR A 185 -20.79 2.40 17.93
CA TYR A 185 -19.38 2.74 18.14
C TYR A 185 -19.05 2.77 19.63
N GLY A 186 -17.86 2.31 19.99
CA GLY A 186 -17.40 2.27 21.37
C GLY A 186 -15.98 1.73 21.48
N GLU A 187 -15.68 1.13 22.62
CA GLU A 187 -14.37 0.59 22.92
C GLU A 187 -14.52 -0.79 23.55
N ILE A 188 -13.69 -1.75 23.13
CA ILE A 188 -13.63 -3.08 23.73
C ILE A 188 -12.18 -3.37 24.08
N GLY A 189 -11.90 -3.48 25.39
CA GLY A 189 -10.55 -3.76 25.89
C GLY A 189 -9.51 -2.70 25.50
N GLY A 190 -9.87 -1.41 25.49
CA GLY A 190 -8.95 -0.35 25.04
C GLY A 190 -8.99 -0.07 23.54
N ILE A 191 -9.69 -0.89 22.75
CA ILE A 191 -9.67 -0.81 21.28
C ILE A 191 -10.93 -0.11 20.78
N PRO A 192 -10.79 1.09 20.16
CA PRO A 192 -11.92 1.76 19.51
C PRO A 192 -12.46 0.89 18.37
N CYS A 193 -13.76 0.64 18.37
CA CYS A 193 -14.39 -0.29 17.44
C CYS A 193 -15.85 0.06 17.15
N VAL A 194 -16.38 -0.59 16.12
CA VAL A 194 -17.81 -0.59 15.80
C VAL A 194 -18.38 -1.98 15.99
N THR A 195 -19.59 -2.07 16.53
CA THR A 195 -20.33 -3.31 16.78
C THR A 195 -21.56 -3.40 15.88
N PHE A 196 -21.71 -4.56 15.25
CA PHE A 196 -22.80 -4.91 14.34
C PHE A 196 -23.69 -5.99 14.97
N ASP A 197 -24.99 -5.86 14.72
CA ASP A 197 -26.05 -6.72 15.25
C ASP A 197 -26.59 -7.72 14.21
N GLY A 198 -25.96 -7.81 13.03
CA GLY A 198 -26.46 -8.59 11.89
C GLY A 198 -27.55 -7.89 11.07
N SER A 199 -27.97 -6.68 11.45
CA SER A 199 -28.87 -5.83 10.65
C SER A 199 -28.19 -4.56 10.12
N SER A 200 -26.93 -4.34 10.50
CA SER A 200 -26.12 -3.17 10.18
C SER A 200 -24.86 -3.52 9.38
N GLY A 201 -24.33 -2.55 8.65
CA GLY A 201 -23.10 -2.70 7.85
C GLY A 201 -22.75 -1.42 7.10
N TYR A 202 -21.71 -1.49 6.26
CA TYR A 202 -21.37 -0.40 5.35
C TYR A 202 -21.17 -0.88 3.92
N SER A 203 -21.39 0.02 2.96
CA SER A 203 -20.85 -0.08 1.62
C SER A 203 -19.92 1.09 1.29
N THR A 204 -18.94 0.84 0.43
CA THR A 204 -18.04 1.85 -0.15
C THR A 204 -17.95 1.62 -1.65
N PRO A 205 -17.69 2.65 -2.48
CA PRO A 205 -17.39 2.45 -3.89
C PRO A 205 -16.41 1.29 -4.10
N GLY A 206 -16.70 0.46 -5.11
CA GLY A 206 -15.99 -0.80 -5.34
C GLY A 206 -14.49 -0.61 -5.48
N ILE A 207 -13.73 -1.39 -4.72
CA ILE A 207 -12.27 -1.41 -4.81
C ILE A 207 -11.84 -2.60 -5.67
N ASP A 208 -11.21 -2.30 -6.81
CA ASP A 208 -10.76 -3.30 -7.79
C ASP A 208 -9.36 -3.82 -7.45
N VAL A 209 -9.33 -4.88 -6.65
CA VAL A 209 -8.07 -5.53 -6.23
C VAL A 209 -7.36 -6.26 -7.37
N SER A 210 -8.01 -6.45 -8.53
CA SER A 210 -7.37 -7.09 -9.70
C SER A 210 -6.35 -6.18 -10.38
N GLN A 211 -6.37 -4.87 -10.09
CA GLN A 211 -5.41 -3.89 -10.58
C GLN A 211 -4.12 -3.86 -9.75
N PHE A 212 -4.08 -4.56 -8.61
CA PHE A 212 -2.92 -4.56 -7.71
C PHE A 212 -1.87 -5.57 -8.22
N VAL A 213 -0.81 -5.04 -8.82
CA VAL A 213 0.24 -5.82 -9.50
C VAL A 213 1.16 -6.57 -8.52
N ASP A 214 1.40 -6.00 -7.34
CA ASP A 214 2.30 -6.56 -6.31
C ASP A 214 1.56 -7.37 -5.23
N GLY A 215 0.32 -7.78 -5.54
CA GLY A 215 -0.57 -8.42 -4.58
C GLY A 215 -1.26 -7.43 -3.65
N PHE A 216 -1.89 -7.93 -2.59
CA PHE A 216 -2.66 -7.09 -1.66
C PHE A 216 -2.80 -7.71 -0.27
N THR A 217 -3.14 -6.88 0.71
CA THR A 217 -3.31 -7.29 2.11
C THR A 217 -4.53 -6.62 2.71
N VAL A 218 -5.38 -7.36 3.41
CA VAL A 218 -6.43 -6.80 4.27
C VAL A 218 -6.11 -7.20 5.69
N SER A 219 -6.28 -6.28 6.62
CA SER A 219 -6.03 -6.48 8.03
C SER A 219 -7.14 -5.84 8.83
N CYS A 220 -7.56 -6.48 9.92
CA CYS A 220 -8.47 -5.88 10.89
C CYS A 220 -8.33 -6.57 12.24
N PHE A 221 -8.86 -5.93 13.28
CA PHE A 221 -9.22 -6.60 14.52
C PHE A 221 -10.69 -6.94 14.46
N ALA A 222 -11.03 -8.18 14.79
CA ALA A 222 -12.40 -8.66 14.76
C ALA A 222 -12.73 -9.47 16.01
N GLN A 223 -13.94 -9.27 16.50
CA GLN A 223 -14.53 -9.98 17.63
C GLN A 223 -15.90 -10.52 17.21
N PRO A 224 -15.97 -11.75 16.66
CA PRO A 224 -17.24 -12.34 16.28
C PRO A 224 -18.08 -12.65 17.52
N ALA A 225 -19.33 -12.19 17.55
CA ALA A 225 -20.29 -12.49 18.62
C ALA A 225 -21.22 -13.66 18.25
N ASP A 226 -21.38 -13.92 16.96
CA ASP A 226 -22.06 -15.09 16.42
C ASP A 226 -21.26 -15.65 15.22
N ARG A 227 -21.58 -16.88 14.81
CA ARG A 227 -20.95 -17.53 13.67
C ARG A 227 -21.99 -17.94 12.63
N GLY A 228 -22.22 -17.07 11.65
CA GLY A 228 -23.01 -17.40 10.46
C GLY A 228 -22.19 -18.16 9.39
N SER A 229 -22.84 -18.73 8.38
CA SER A 229 -22.17 -19.44 7.28
C SER A 229 -21.62 -18.48 6.22
N HIS A 230 -22.19 -17.29 6.12
CA HIS A 230 -21.93 -16.34 5.03
C HIS A 230 -21.53 -14.95 5.49
N THR A 231 -21.12 -14.80 6.76
CA THR A 231 -20.67 -13.53 7.36
C THR A 231 -19.44 -12.98 6.63
N ILE A 232 -19.53 -11.74 6.15
CA ILE A 232 -18.43 -11.05 5.47
C ILE A 232 -18.00 -9.90 6.35
N VAL A 233 -16.72 -9.84 6.66
CA VAL A 233 -16.08 -8.69 7.33
C VAL A 233 -15.76 -7.62 6.29
N PHE A 234 -15.15 -8.02 5.18
CA PHE A 234 -14.80 -7.12 4.09
C PHE A 234 -14.80 -7.84 2.75
N GLY A 235 -15.38 -7.21 1.75
CA GLY A 235 -15.30 -7.66 0.36
C GLY A 235 -16.62 -7.60 -0.38
N ARG A 236 -16.68 -8.26 -1.52
CA ARG A 236 -17.86 -8.25 -2.39
C ARG A 236 -18.25 -9.67 -2.70
N ARG A 237 -19.45 -10.07 -2.27
CA ARG A 237 -20.09 -11.36 -2.60
C ARG A 237 -21.53 -11.09 -3.04
N ASN A 238 -21.80 -11.28 -4.32
CA ASN A 238 -23.09 -11.08 -4.97
C ASN A 238 -23.58 -12.37 -5.66
N GLY A 239 -23.44 -13.52 -4.99
CA GLY A 239 -23.73 -14.83 -5.59
C GLY A 239 -22.83 -15.95 -5.06
N THR A 240 -23.11 -17.18 -5.48
CA THR A 240 -22.28 -18.36 -5.19
C THR A 240 -20.95 -18.34 -5.97
N TYR A 241 -20.87 -17.61 -7.09
CA TYR A 241 -19.66 -17.50 -7.93
C TYR A 241 -19.29 -16.05 -8.28
N SER A 242 -19.93 -15.08 -7.63
CA SER A 242 -19.75 -13.64 -7.84
C SER A 242 -19.11 -13.01 -6.61
N CYS A 243 -17.99 -13.56 -6.19
CA CYS A 243 -17.22 -13.10 -5.04
C CYS A 243 -15.77 -12.86 -5.44
N GLN A 244 -15.36 -11.61 -5.52
CA GLN A 244 -14.00 -11.32 -5.97
C GLN A 244 -12.99 -11.56 -4.85
N TYR A 245 -13.38 -11.13 -3.65
CA TYR A 245 -12.67 -11.33 -2.41
C TYR A 245 -13.71 -11.22 -1.28
N ALA A 246 -13.66 -12.13 -0.31
CA ALA A 246 -14.47 -12.04 0.90
C ALA A 246 -13.66 -12.58 2.07
N PHE A 247 -13.41 -11.73 3.07
CA PHE A 247 -12.84 -12.13 4.34
C PHE A 247 -14.00 -12.53 5.26
N LYS A 248 -14.09 -13.82 5.60
CA LYS A 248 -15.20 -14.38 6.38
C LYS A 248 -14.74 -14.82 7.75
N LEU A 249 -15.61 -14.63 8.74
CA LEU A 249 -15.45 -15.18 10.10
C LEU A 249 -16.71 -15.98 10.42
N GLY A 250 -16.71 -17.27 10.02
CA GLY A 250 -17.91 -18.12 10.05
C GLY A 250 -17.88 -19.25 11.07
N ILE A 251 -18.83 -20.18 10.97
CA ILE A 251 -19.07 -21.29 11.93
C ILE A 251 -17.89 -22.23 12.12
N GLN A 252 -17.09 -22.46 11.08
CA GLN A 252 -15.93 -23.37 11.12
C GLN A 252 -14.67 -22.86 10.45
N GLU A 253 -14.70 -21.66 9.84
CA GLU A 253 -13.61 -21.18 9.01
C GLU A 253 -13.43 -19.67 9.06
N ILE A 254 -12.16 -19.26 9.07
CA ILE A 254 -11.78 -18.00 8.45
C ILE A 254 -11.41 -18.30 7.01
N THR A 255 -12.10 -17.68 6.06
CA THR A 255 -11.92 -17.96 4.65
C THR A 255 -11.57 -16.70 3.89
N CYS A 256 -10.53 -16.81 3.08
CA CYS A 256 -10.28 -15.90 1.96
C CYS A 256 -10.87 -16.56 0.72
N TRP A 257 -11.89 -15.94 0.13
CA TRP A 257 -12.55 -16.51 -1.03
C TRP A 257 -12.46 -15.58 -2.23
N ALA A 258 -11.86 -16.07 -3.31
CA ALA A 258 -11.93 -15.48 -4.63
C ALA A 258 -12.56 -16.51 -5.59
N ALA A 259 -13.62 -16.13 -6.28
CA ALA A 259 -14.21 -16.94 -7.34
C ALA A 259 -14.73 -16.11 -8.50
N ASN A 260 -14.66 -16.72 -9.68
CA ASN A 260 -15.44 -16.34 -10.87
C ASN A 260 -16.21 -17.57 -11.37
N SER A 261 -16.81 -17.49 -12.55
CA SER A 261 -17.52 -18.61 -13.20
C SER A 261 -16.67 -19.88 -13.37
N ASP A 262 -15.34 -19.75 -13.36
CA ASP A 262 -14.41 -20.78 -13.85
C ASP A 262 -13.39 -21.25 -12.80
N VAL A 263 -13.15 -20.47 -11.73
CA VAL A 263 -12.14 -20.76 -10.70
C VAL A 263 -12.68 -20.41 -9.31
N THR A 264 -12.43 -21.28 -8.35
CA THR A 264 -12.61 -21.01 -6.91
C THR A 264 -11.29 -21.21 -6.18
N ALA A 265 -10.84 -20.19 -5.47
CA ALA A 265 -9.73 -20.27 -4.54
C ALA A 265 -10.23 -20.05 -3.12
N ASN A 266 -9.99 -21.03 -2.25
CA ASN A 266 -10.34 -20.99 -0.84
C ASN A 266 -9.11 -21.37 -0.02
N VAL A 267 -8.72 -20.48 0.89
CA VAL A 267 -7.82 -20.82 2.01
C VAL A 267 -8.64 -20.69 3.27
N TYR A 268 -8.70 -21.78 4.04
CA TYR A 268 -9.41 -21.83 5.30
C TYR A 268 -8.55 -22.43 6.41
N LYS A 269 -8.77 -21.97 7.63
CA LYS A 269 -8.30 -22.61 8.86
C LYS A 269 -9.51 -23.03 9.67
N SER A 270 -9.62 -24.34 9.90
CA SER A 270 -10.46 -24.88 10.99
C SER A 270 -9.78 -24.51 12.30
N ASP A 271 -10.50 -24.00 13.30
CA ASP A 271 -10.02 -23.34 14.55
C ASP A 271 -9.95 -21.80 14.41
N ILE A 272 -11.13 -21.20 14.49
CA ILE A 272 -11.42 -19.75 14.38
C ILE A 272 -11.03 -19.04 15.69
N PRO A 273 -10.83 -17.71 15.69
CA PRO A 273 -10.85 -16.89 16.90
C PRO A 273 -12.03 -17.24 17.81
N GLU A 274 -11.74 -17.19 19.09
CA GLU A 274 -12.71 -17.38 20.15
C GLU A 274 -13.84 -16.35 19.99
N ILE A 275 -15.10 -16.78 20.15
CA ILE A 275 -16.23 -15.86 20.14
C ILE A 275 -16.05 -14.84 21.26
N ASN A 276 -16.45 -13.60 21.02
CA ASN A 276 -16.28 -12.51 21.97
C ASN A 276 -14.83 -12.27 22.40
N LYS A 277 -13.83 -12.67 21.59
CA LYS A 277 -12.43 -12.27 21.76
C LYS A 277 -11.95 -11.43 20.58
N MET A 278 -11.53 -10.20 20.85
CA MET A 278 -10.91 -9.35 19.83
C MET A 278 -9.59 -9.98 19.39
N THR A 279 -9.49 -10.27 18.09
CA THR A 279 -8.33 -10.95 17.52
C THR A 279 -7.93 -10.26 16.23
N HIS A 280 -6.63 -9.99 16.06
CA HIS A 280 -6.10 -9.55 14.79
C HIS A 280 -6.20 -10.66 13.75
N ALA A 281 -6.71 -10.32 12.57
CA ALA A 281 -6.69 -11.19 11.43
C ALA A 281 -6.27 -10.43 10.18
N ALA A 282 -5.44 -11.06 9.36
CA ALA A 282 -5.05 -10.52 8.08
C ALA A 282 -5.09 -11.59 7.00
N TRP A 283 -5.39 -11.17 5.78
CA TRP A 283 -5.10 -11.95 4.59
C TRP A 283 -3.99 -11.30 3.79
N ARG A 284 -3.34 -12.09 2.95
CA ARG A 284 -2.41 -11.59 1.96
C ARG A 284 -2.57 -12.40 0.68
N TYR A 285 -2.57 -11.73 -0.46
CA TYR A 285 -2.43 -12.36 -1.76
C TYR A 285 -1.12 -11.91 -2.41
N LYS A 286 -0.32 -12.84 -2.90
CA LYS A 286 0.90 -12.58 -3.65
C LYS A 286 1.21 -13.75 -4.58
N ASP A 287 1.60 -13.47 -5.82
CA ASP A 287 2.08 -14.49 -6.77
C ASP A 287 1.17 -15.74 -6.92
N GLY A 288 -0.15 -15.53 -6.93
CA GLY A 288 -1.13 -16.62 -7.03
C GLY A 288 -1.32 -17.43 -5.75
N LYS A 289 -0.91 -16.88 -4.61
CA LYS A 289 -0.96 -17.52 -3.30
C LYS A 289 -1.71 -16.64 -2.31
N PHE A 290 -2.64 -17.24 -1.59
CA PHE A 290 -3.34 -16.64 -0.45
C PHE A 290 -2.72 -17.15 0.84
N ASP A 291 -2.45 -16.23 1.75
CA ASP A 291 -1.96 -16.49 3.10
C ASP A 291 -2.95 -15.90 4.11
N LEU A 292 -3.21 -16.64 5.18
CA LEU A 292 -4.09 -16.23 6.26
C LEU A 292 -3.30 -16.13 7.56
N PHE A 293 -3.48 -15.02 8.28
CA PHE A 293 -2.79 -14.69 9.52
C PHE A 293 -3.77 -14.46 10.65
N ILE A 294 -3.43 -14.94 11.85
CA ILE A 294 -4.17 -14.70 13.10
C ILE A 294 -3.18 -14.33 14.18
N GLY A 295 -3.42 -13.20 14.86
CA GLY A 295 -2.48 -12.66 15.85
C GLY A 295 -1.09 -12.41 15.25
N GLY A 296 -1.02 -12.04 13.96
CA GLY A 296 0.24 -11.83 13.25
C GLY A 296 0.92 -13.10 12.72
N GLU A 297 0.50 -14.30 13.14
CA GLU A 297 1.12 -15.55 12.73
C GLU A 297 0.42 -16.16 11.49
N LEU A 298 1.21 -16.69 10.55
CA LEU A 298 0.67 -17.41 9.39
C LEU A 298 0.04 -18.73 9.83
N VAL A 299 -1.28 -18.88 9.68
CA VAL A 299 -2.02 -20.08 10.11
C VAL A 299 -2.48 -20.98 8.96
N ALA A 300 -2.63 -20.44 7.76
CA ALA A 300 -3.01 -21.21 6.57
C ALA A 300 -2.53 -20.54 5.29
N SER A 301 -2.36 -21.35 4.26
CA SER A 301 -1.89 -20.90 2.96
C SER A 301 -2.36 -21.81 1.84
N GLY A 302 -2.60 -21.26 0.65
CA GLY A 302 -3.02 -22.04 -0.52
C GLY A 302 -2.98 -21.25 -1.82
N ASN A 303 -3.04 -21.97 -2.92
CA ASN A 303 -2.99 -21.36 -4.26
C ASN A 303 -4.35 -20.84 -4.68
N GLY A 304 -4.36 -19.78 -5.48
CA GLY A 304 -5.57 -19.19 -6.00
C GLY A 304 -5.35 -18.06 -6.99
N THR A 305 -6.42 -17.64 -7.65
CA THR A 305 -6.41 -16.52 -8.59
C THR A 305 -7.52 -15.56 -8.25
N ILE A 306 -7.26 -14.26 -8.40
CA ILE A 306 -8.29 -13.23 -8.33
C ILE A 306 -9.08 -13.23 -9.64
N GLY A 307 -10.41 -13.30 -9.57
CA GLY A 307 -11.29 -13.14 -10.74
C GLY A 307 -11.50 -11.67 -11.11
N SER A 308 -12.01 -11.42 -12.32
CA SER A 308 -12.38 -10.07 -12.76
C SER A 308 -13.47 -9.44 -11.90
N GLN A 309 -13.44 -8.11 -11.74
CA GLN A 309 -14.45 -7.37 -10.99
C GLN A 309 -15.82 -7.35 -11.69
N ASP A 310 -16.84 -7.91 -11.08
CA ASP A 310 -18.24 -7.47 -11.26
C ASP A 310 -18.41 -6.06 -10.69
N SER A 311 -19.08 -5.18 -11.45
CA SER A 311 -19.33 -3.79 -11.08
C SER A 311 -20.12 -3.66 -9.76
N GLY A 312 -19.68 -2.79 -8.85
CA GLY A 312 -20.43 -2.30 -7.69
C GLY A 312 -19.65 -2.24 -6.36
N ASP A 313 -20.33 -1.82 -5.30
CA ASP A 313 -19.73 -1.49 -4.00
C ASP A 313 -19.08 -2.66 -3.24
N THR A 314 -17.98 -2.37 -2.55
CA THR A 314 -17.38 -3.25 -1.54
C THR A 314 -18.20 -3.16 -0.25
N GLN A 315 -18.48 -4.30 0.38
CA GLN A 315 -19.26 -4.41 1.61
C GLN A 315 -18.34 -4.57 2.83
N ILE A 316 -18.77 -4.03 3.97
CA ILE A 316 -18.16 -4.18 5.29
C ILE A 316 -19.23 -4.67 6.25
N ALA A 317 -18.95 -5.76 6.98
CA ALA A 317 -19.90 -6.42 7.89
C ALA A 317 -21.24 -6.86 7.25
N ALA A 318 -21.36 -6.82 5.92
CA ALA A 318 -22.59 -7.10 5.19
C ALA A 318 -22.34 -8.00 3.96
N THR A 319 -23.40 -8.68 3.52
CA THR A 319 -23.36 -9.52 2.32
C THR A 319 -24.56 -9.26 1.42
N LEU A 320 -24.35 -9.31 0.09
CA LEU A 320 -25.42 -9.19 -0.90
C LEU A 320 -26.00 -10.56 -1.29
N TYR A 321 -25.43 -11.64 -0.77
CA TYR A 321 -25.79 -13.01 -1.14
C TYR A 321 -26.85 -13.64 -0.23
N SER A 322 -26.87 -13.27 1.05
CA SER A 322 -27.73 -13.86 2.06
C SER A 322 -28.18 -12.78 3.06
N SER A 323 -29.02 -13.16 4.03
CA SER A 323 -29.37 -12.29 5.14
C SER A 323 -28.41 -12.42 6.34
N GLU A 324 -27.31 -13.18 6.21
CA GLU A 324 -26.36 -13.42 7.29
C GLU A 324 -25.25 -12.36 7.29
N ASN A 325 -25.58 -11.15 7.72
CA ASN A 325 -24.57 -10.12 7.96
C ASN A 325 -23.74 -10.46 9.21
N TYR A 326 -22.58 -9.80 9.35
CA TYR A 326 -21.69 -10.02 10.47
C TYR A 326 -22.32 -9.55 11.78
N VAL A 327 -22.15 -10.35 12.84
CA VAL A 327 -22.55 -10.02 14.21
C VAL A 327 -21.29 -10.03 15.07
N GLY A 328 -20.97 -8.89 15.68
CA GLY A 328 -19.74 -8.72 16.44
C GLY A 328 -19.09 -7.37 16.18
N SER A 329 -17.86 -7.22 16.61
CA SER A 329 -17.14 -5.95 16.53
C SER A 329 -15.98 -6.00 15.54
N LEU A 330 -15.70 -4.87 14.89
CA LEU A 330 -14.57 -4.64 14.01
C LEU A 330 -13.82 -3.38 14.43
N ALA A 331 -12.50 -3.42 14.33
CA ALA A 331 -11.62 -2.27 14.51
C ALA A 331 -10.52 -2.28 13.44
N ALA A 332 -10.05 -1.08 13.10
CA ALA A 332 -8.84 -0.88 12.32
C ALA A 332 -8.78 -1.69 11.00
N LEU A 333 -9.85 -1.62 10.20
CA LEU A 333 -9.94 -2.32 8.92
C LEU A 333 -9.12 -1.59 7.85
N ARG A 334 -8.18 -2.31 7.25
CA ARG A 334 -7.20 -1.80 6.28
C ARG A 334 -7.16 -2.64 5.02
N LEU A 335 -6.93 -2.01 3.87
CA LEU A 335 -6.56 -2.65 2.61
C LEU A 335 -5.32 -1.97 2.05
N TYR A 336 -4.32 -2.77 1.68
CA TYR A 336 -3.07 -2.35 1.05
C TYR A 336 -3.01 -2.86 -0.39
N ASN A 337 -2.55 -2.03 -1.33
CA ASN A 337 -2.31 -2.38 -2.73
C ASN A 337 -0.98 -3.13 -2.95
N ARG A 338 -0.47 -3.77 -1.89
CA ARG A 338 0.70 -4.65 -1.92
C ARG A 338 0.54 -5.80 -0.95
N ALA A 339 1.31 -6.85 -1.17
CA ALA A 339 1.51 -7.90 -0.18
C ALA A 339 2.45 -7.42 0.94
N LEU A 340 1.93 -7.24 2.16
CA LEU A 340 2.73 -6.95 3.34
C LEU A 340 3.63 -8.14 3.69
N THR A 341 4.79 -7.86 4.27
CA THR A 341 5.68 -8.87 4.86
C THR A 341 5.10 -9.44 6.15
N ASP A 342 5.60 -10.59 6.58
CA ASP A 342 5.18 -11.22 7.84
C ASP A 342 5.45 -10.28 9.04
N ASP A 343 6.58 -9.57 9.05
CA ASP A 343 6.94 -8.60 10.10
C ASP A 343 5.98 -7.41 10.14
N GLU A 344 5.54 -6.91 8.99
CA GLU A 344 4.55 -5.82 8.93
C GLU A 344 3.18 -6.28 9.44
N ILE A 345 2.77 -7.50 9.11
CA ILE A 345 1.51 -8.09 9.62
C ILE A 345 1.61 -8.32 11.13
N MET A 346 2.76 -8.77 11.64
CA MET A 346 3.03 -8.93 13.06
C MET A 346 2.95 -7.58 13.81
N LYS A 347 3.50 -6.50 13.24
CA LYS A 347 3.37 -5.16 13.80
C LYS A 347 1.92 -4.69 13.88
N LEU A 348 1.12 -4.95 12.84
CA LEU A 348 -0.32 -4.65 12.87
C LEU A 348 -1.05 -5.46 13.94
N ALA A 349 -0.63 -6.70 14.20
CA ALA A 349 -1.22 -7.53 15.23
C ALA A 349 -0.94 -7.02 16.65
N GLY A 350 0.22 -6.39 16.85
CA GLY A 350 0.61 -5.75 18.12
C GLY A 350 0.23 -4.27 18.22
N GLU A 351 -0.59 -3.73 17.30
CA GLU A 351 -1.00 -2.31 17.34
C GLU A 351 -1.74 -1.96 18.63
N PHE A 352 -2.58 -2.89 19.08
CA PHE A 352 -3.25 -2.81 20.36
C PHE A 352 -2.64 -3.91 21.23
N ASP A 353 -2.06 -3.56 22.37
CA ASP A 353 -1.53 -4.53 23.35
C ASP A 353 -2.71 -5.31 23.98
N VAL A 354 -3.25 -6.32 23.27
CA VAL A 354 -4.42 -7.13 23.69
C VAL A 354 -4.05 -8.46 24.33
#